data_AF-A0A973NJN0-F1
#
_entry.id   AF-A0A973NJN0-F1
#
_cell.length_a   1.000
_cell.length_b   1.000
_cell.length_c   1.000
_cell.angle_alpha   90.00
_cell.angle_beta   90.00
_cell.angle_gamma   90.00
#
_symmetry.space_group_name_H-M   'P 1'
#
loop_
_entity.id
_entity.type
_entity.pdbx_description
1 polymer ?
#
loop_
_entity_poly.entity_id
_entity_poly.type
_entity_poly.pdbx_seq_one_letter_code
_entity_poly.pdbx_strand_id
1 'polypeptide(L)'
;MGPARDAVRCGLAILAMPQNVPLAMRIGWRTVDLMWRIAGDTSTDFNHYTKRMTLGAVYGSTLLVWLDDQSEGWIETGAFLDRRIDEVMRFEKFKADWRGSSERLSVSRFLGRLRYPPR
;
A
#
# COMPACT_ATOMS: atom_id res chain seq x y z
N MET A 1 10.48 15.43 -22.35
CA MET A 1 9.30 15.12 -21.53
C MET A 1 8.06 15.53 -22.31
N GLY A 2 7.04 14.68 -22.43
CA GLY A 2 5.81 15.06 -23.14
C GLY A 2 5.02 16.09 -22.32
N PRO A 3 4.26 17.01 -22.95
CA PRO A 3 3.55 18.11 -22.28
C PRO A 3 2.62 17.65 -21.14
N ALA A 4 2.13 16.41 -21.18
CA ALA A 4 1.32 15.82 -20.12
C ALA A 4 2.07 15.60 -18.80
N ARG A 5 3.36 15.24 -18.82
CA ARG A 5 4.14 14.96 -17.60
C ARG A 5 4.44 16.23 -16.82
N ASP A 6 4.79 17.29 -17.52
CA ASP A 6 5.08 18.58 -16.90
C ASP A 6 3.82 19.16 -16.25
N ALA A 7 2.66 19.01 -16.90
CA ALA A 7 1.38 19.36 -16.30
C ALA A 7 1.07 18.56 -15.02
N VAL A 8 1.33 17.24 -15.01
CA VAL A 8 1.17 16.40 -13.81
C VAL A 8 2.13 16.84 -12.70
N ARG A 9 3.40 17.14 -13.03
CA ARG A 9 4.41 17.60 -12.07
C ARG A 9 3.99 18.93 -11.42
N CYS A 10 3.52 19.89 -12.21
CA CYS A 10 2.98 21.15 -11.70
C CYS A 10 1.73 20.93 -10.84
N GLY A 11 0.80 20.08 -11.28
CA GLY A 11 -0.40 19.74 -10.52
C GLY A 11 -0.08 19.12 -9.17
N LEU A 12 0.87 18.20 -9.11
CA LEU A 12 1.33 17.58 -7.87
C LEU A 12 2.02 18.59 -6.94
N ALA A 13 2.83 19.51 -7.49
CA ALA A 13 3.44 20.58 -6.71
C ALA A 13 2.40 21.49 -6.04
N ILE A 14 1.31 21.81 -6.74
CA ILE A 14 0.18 22.55 -6.17
C ILE A 14 -0.52 21.73 -5.09
N LEU A 15 -0.81 20.45 -5.36
CA LEU A 15 -1.49 19.56 -4.42
C LEU A 15 -0.66 19.26 -3.15
N ALA A 16 0.67 19.36 -3.22
CA ALA A 16 1.57 19.18 -2.08
C ALA A 16 1.54 20.36 -1.09
N MET A 17 0.99 21.51 -1.48
CA MET A 17 0.85 22.65 -0.57
C MET A 17 -0.11 22.30 0.58
N PRO A 18 0.19 22.69 1.84
CA PRO A 18 -0.61 22.29 3.01
C PRO A 18 -2.12 22.55 2.89
N GLN A 19 -2.51 23.68 2.31
CA GLN A 19 -3.91 24.05 2.07
C GLN A 19 -4.64 23.11 1.10
N ASN A 20 -3.91 22.41 0.23
CA ASN A 20 -4.46 21.50 -0.77
C ASN A 20 -4.41 20.03 -0.34
N VAL A 21 -3.77 19.71 0.79
CA VAL A 21 -3.65 18.33 1.30
C VAL A 21 -5.01 17.61 1.42
N PRO A 22 -6.08 18.22 1.96
CA PRO A 22 -7.39 17.55 2.02
C PRO A 22 -7.94 17.21 0.62
N LEU A 23 -7.74 18.10 -0.35
CA LEU A 23 -8.15 17.88 -1.73
C LEU A 23 -7.30 16.78 -2.39
N ALA A 24 -5.98 16.82 -2.20
CA ALA A 24 -5.05 15.82 -2.71
C ALA A 24 -5.41 14.41 -2.20
N MET A 25 -5.69 14.28 -0.90
CA MET A 25 -6.12 13.03 -0.30
C MET A 25 -7.46 12.54 -0.84
N ARG A 26 -8.44 13.45 -1.02
CA ARG A 26 -9.74 13.09 -1.60
C ARG A 26 -9.63 12.58 -3.04
N ILE A 27 -8.78 13.22 -3.85
CA ILE A 27 -8.52 12.80 -5.22
C ILE A 27 -7.81 11.44 -5.22
N GLY A 28 -6.73 11.31 -4.46
CA GLY A 28 -5.98 10.05 -4.34
C GLY A 28 -6.85 8.89 -3.89
N TRP A 29 -7.69 9.10 -2.86
CA TRP A 29 -8.62 8.09 -2.37
C TRP A 29 -9.61 7.64 -3.45
N ARG A 30 -10.20 8.59 -4.20
CA ARG A 30 -11.14 8.27 -5.28
C ARG A 30 -10.47 7.49 -6.41
N THR A 31 -9.24 7.86 -6.77
CA THR A 31 -8.47 7.14 -7.80
C THR A 31 -8.24 5.69 -7.40
N VAL A 32 -7.78 5.46 -6.18
CA VAL A 32 -7.50 4.11 -5.67
C VAL A 32 -8.77 3.29 -5.47
N ASP A 33 -9.84 3.92 -4.98
CA ASP A 33 -11.14 3.27 -4.85
C ASP A 33 -11.69 2.84 -6.21
N LEU A 34 -11.53 3.67 -7.25
CA LEU A 34 -11.90 3.32 -8.62
C LEU A 34 -11.07 2.13 -9.13
N MET A 35 -9.76 2.12 -8.92
CA MET A 35 -8.89 1.00 -9.30
C MET A 35 -9.34 -0.32 -8.66
N TRP A 36 -9.65 -0.30 -7.36
CA TRP A 36 -10.15 -1.48 -6.65
C TRP A 36 -11.53 -1.94 -7.11
N ARG A 37 -12.44 -0.99 -7.42
CA ARG A 37 -13.76 -1.32 -8.00
C ARG A 37 -13.62 -1.97 -9.37
N ILE A 38 -12.73 -1.45 -10.22
CA ILE A 38 -12.43 -2.04 -11.54
C ILE A 38 -11.81 -3.42 -11.39
N ALA A 39 -10.97 -3.62 -10.37
CA ALA A 39 -10.39 -4.93 -10.04
C ALA A 39 -11.41 -5.90 -9.39
N GLY A 40 -12.66 -5.48 -9.16
CA GLY A 40 -13.72 -6.34 -8.61
C GLY A 40 -13.71 -6.50 -7.09
N ASP A 41 -13.00 -5.65 -6.33
CA ASP A 41 -13.00 -5.72 -4.87
C ASP A 41 -14.35 -5.28 -4.28
N THR A 42 -15.04 -6.20 -3.61
CA THR A 42 -16.31 -5.95 -2.88
C THR A 42 -16.11 -5.86 -1.37
N SER A 43 -14.86 -5.69 -0.90
CA SER A 43 -14.56 -5.64 0.54
C SER A 43 -15.24 -4.43 1.19
N THR A 44 -16.04 -4.66 2.24
CA THR A 44 -16.72 -3.61 3.02
C THR A 44 -16.13 -3.37 4.41
N ASP A 45 -15.30 -4.28 4.90
CA ASP A 45 -14.83 -4.29 6.29
C ASP A 45 -13.45 -3.61 6.44
N PHE A 46 -12.73 -3.83 7.55
CA PHE A 46 -11.37 -3.29 7.78
C PHE A 46 -10.40 -3.49 6.59
N ASN A 47 -10.57 -4.60 5.87
CA ASN A 47 -9.82 -4.91 4.65
C ASN A 47 -9.99 -3.83 3.55
N HIS A 48 -11.14 -3.17 3.48
CA HIS A 48 -11.44 -2.07 2.55
C HIS A 48 -10.43 -0.93 2.69
N TYR A 49 -10.18 -0.48 3.92
CA TYR A 49 -9.29 0.63 4.22
C TYR A 49 -7.83 0.23 4.05
N THR A 50 -7.42 -0.93 4.58
CA THR A 50 -6.04 -1.40 4.45
C THR A 50 -5.65 -1.59 2.98
N LYS A 51 -6.48 -2.25 2.17
CA LYS A 51 -6.22 -2.43 0.73
C LYS A 51 -6.06 -1.11 -0.02
N ARG A 52 -6.92 -0.13 0.26
CA ARG A 52 -6.87 1.19 -0.39
C ARG A 52 -5.66 2.01 0.07
N MET A 53 -5.33 1.98 1.36
CA MET A 53 -4.11 2.66 1.82
C MET A 53 -2.86 2.06 1.19
N THR A 54 -2.74 0.73 1.16
CA THR A 54 -1.61 0.04 0.54
C THR A 54 -1.52 0.34 -0.97
N LEU A 55 -2.62 0.22 -1.70
CA LEU A 55 -2.62 0.53 -3.14
C LEU A 55 -2.32 2.02 -3.40
N GLY A 56 -2.82 2.93 -2.55
CA GLY A 56 -2.51 4.36 -2.65
C GLY A 56 -1.02 4.67 -2.46
N ALA A 57 -0.35 3.98 -1.53
CA ALA A 57 1.10 4.11 -1.35
C ALA A 57 1.88 3.59 -2.58
N VAL A 58 1.49 2.43 -3.13
CA VAL A 58 2.09 1.87 -4.35
C VAL A 58 1.88 2.81 -5.53
N TYR A 59 0.65 3.29 -5.75
CA TYR A 59 0.32 4.21 -6.84
C TYR A 59 1.08 5.53 -6.73
N GLY A 60 1.05 6.17 -5.56
CA GLY A 60 1.71 7.46 -5.33
C GLY A 60 3.22 7.39 -5.54
N SER A 61 3.88 6.36 -5.02
CA SER A 61 5.33 6.16 -5.22
C SER A 61 5.67 5.84 -6.69
N THR A 62 4.87 5.02 -7.37
CA THR A 62 5.06 4.69 -8.78
C THR A 62 4.85 5.92 -9.68
N LEU A 63 3.88 6.76 -9.36
CA LEU A 63 3.63 8.02 -10.09
C LEU A 63 4.85 8.95 -10.01
N LEU A 64 5.51 9.04 -8.85
CA LEU A 64 6.71 9.86 -8.69
C LEU A 64 7.88 9.31 -9.51
N VAL A 65 8.07 7.99 -9.56
CA VAL A 65 9.10 7.36 -10.41
C VAL A 65 8.81 7.61 -11.88
N TRP A 66 7.56 7.45 -12.31
CA TRP A 66 7.13 7.69 -13.69
C TRP A 66 7.38 9.12 -14.18
N LEU A 67 7.34 10.11 -13.28
CA LEU A 67 7.62 11.50 -13.65
C LEU A 67 9.09 11.75 -14.04
N ASP A 68 10.00 10.90 -13.59
CA ASP A 68 11.44 11.04 -13.83
C ASP A 68 11.99 9.99 -14.81
N ASP A 69 11.24 8.91 -15.04
CA ASP A 69 11.64 7.82 -15.91
C ASP A 69 11.76 8.26 -17.39
N GLN A 70 13.00 8.22 -17.90
CA GLN A 70 13.33 8.52 -19.31
C GLN A 70 13.57 7.27 -20.15
N SER A 71 13.42 6.07 -19.57
CA SER A 71 13.59 4.81 -20.30
C SER A 71 12.50 4.63 -21.36
N GLU A 72 12.86 3.92 -22.45
CA GLU A 72 11.91 3.57 -23.50
C GLU A 72 10.78 2.72 -22.91
N GLY A 73 9.53 3.07 -23.22
CA GLY A 73 8.36 2.35 -22.71
C GLY A 73 8.17 2.37 -21.19
N TRP A 74 8.91 3.20 -20.45
CA TRP A 74 8.84 3.31 -18.99
C TRP A 74 9.18 2.00 -18.26
N ILE A 75 10.17 1.27 -18.79
CA ILE A 75 10.62 -0.01 -18.24
C ILE A 75 11.07 0.14 -16.79
N GLU A 76 11.72 1.25 -16.43
CA GLU A 76 12.15 1.49 -15.05
C GLU A 76 10.95 1.66 -14.10
N THR A 77 9.92 2.39 -14.51
CA THR A 77 8.66 2.52 -13.78
C THR A 77 7.99 1.16 -13.61
N GLY A 78 7.92 0.34 -14.67
CA GLY A 78 7.37 -1.01 -14.63
C GLY A 78 8.11 -1.89 -13.61
N ALA A 79 9.44 -1.92 -13.68
CA ALA A 79 10.27 -2.66 -12.74
C ALA A 79 10.12 -2.15 -11.29
N PHE A 80 9.92 -0.84 -11.09
CA PHE A 80 9.65 -0.29 -9.77
C PHE A 80 8.29 -0.76 -9.24
N LEU A 81 7.24 -0.70 -10.07
CA LEU A 81 5.90 -1.15 -9.71
C LEU A 81 5.91 -2.63 -9.30
N ASP A 82 6.56 -3.49 -10.08
CA ASP A 82 6.67 -4.93 -9.78
C ASP A 82 7.29 -5.16 -8.40
N ARG A 83 8.40 -4.47 -8.09
CA ARG A 83 9.05 -4.55 -6.77
C ARG A 83 8.13 -4.10 -5.64
N ARG A 84 7.31 -3.06 -5.84
CA ARG A 84 6.35 -2.59 -4.83
C ARG A 84 5.22 -3.61 -4.62
N ILE A 85 4.71 -4.22 -5.68
CA ILE A 85 3.69 -5.27 -5.58
C ILE A 85 4.25 -6.49 -4.83
N ASP A 86 5.49 -6.89 -5.13
CA ASP A 86 6.17 -7.98 -4.42
C ASP A 86 6.37 -7.69 -2.93
N GLU A 87 6.65 -6.45 -2.56
CA GLU A 87 6.71 -6.01 -1.16
C GLU A 87 5.36 -6.16 -0.44
N VAL A 88 4.27 -5.75 -1.09
CA VAL A 88 2.92 -5.93 -0.55
C VAL A 88 2.62 -7.41 -0.33
N MET A 89 2.94 -8.26 -1.30
CA MET A 89 2.73 -9.70 -1.17
C MET A 89 3.57 -10.33 -0.05
N ARG A 90 4.81 -9.88 0.15
CA ARG A 90 5.66 -10.31 1.27
C ARG A 90 5.09 -9.86 2.61
N PHE A 91 4.58 -8.63 2.69
CA PHE A 91 3.95 -8.11 3.90
C PHE A 91 2.70 -8.91 4.29
N GLU A 92 1.83 -9.23 3.33
CA GLU A 92 0.63 -10.03 3.59
C GLU A 92 0.99 -11.46 4.04
N LYS A 93 2.03 -12.08 3.45
CA LYS A 93 2.56 -13.37 3.91
C LYS A 93 3.06 -13.30 5.35
N PHE A 94 3.90 -12.32 5.67
CA PHE A 94 4.41 -12.12 7.03
C PHE A 94 3.30 -11.94 8.06
N LYS A 95 2.27 -11.15 7.72
CA LYS A 95 1.10 -10.92 8.57
C LYS A 95 0.29 -12.21 8.79
N ALA A 96 0.14 -13.04 7.77
CA ALA A 96 -0.51 -14.34 7.88
C ALA A 96 0.29 -15.29 8.79
N ASP A 97 1.61 -15.37 8.61
CA ASP A 97 2.51 -16.19 9.42
C ASP A 97 2.48 -15.78 10.90
N TRP A 98 2.51 -14.47 11.18
CA TRP A 98 2.44 -13.94 12.53
C TRP A 98 1.11 -14.30 13.23
N ARG A 99 -0.01 -14.18 12.50
CA ARG A 99 -1.33 -14.56 13.02
C ARG A 99 -1.41 -16.06 13.32
N GLY A 100 -0.87 -16.91 12.45
CA GLY A 100 -0.78 -18.36 12.67
C GLY A 100 0.18 -18.75 13.81
N SER A 101 1.23 -17.96 14.03
CA SER A 101 2.18 -18.16 15.15
C SER A 101 1.56 -17.77 16.50
N SER A 102 0.75 -16.71 16.54
CA SER A 102 0.02 -16.31 17.75
C SER A 102 -0.96 -17.37 18.25
N GLU A 103 -1.55 -18.18 17.36
CA GLU A 103 -2.39 -19.32 17.77
C GLU A 103 -1.56 -20.48 18.37
N ARG A 104 -0.28 -20.63 17.95
CA ARG A 104 0.63 -21.65 18.48
C ARG A 104 1.25 -21.25 19.82
N LEU A 105 1.54 -19.95 20.01
CA LEU A 105 2.05 -19.36 21.25
C LEU A 105 0.90 -19.12 22.25
N SER A 106 0.33 -20.20 22.77
CA SER A 106 -0.66 -20.13 23.84
C SER A 106 -0.04 -19.51 25.09
N VAL A 107 -0.31 -18.23 25.31
CA VAL A 107 0.02 -17.48 26.54
C VAL A 107 -0.55 -18.19 27.77
N SER A 108 -1.71 -18.84 27.63
CA SER A 108 -2.32 -19.70 28.65
C SER A 108 -1.45 -20.92 29.00
N ARG A 109 -0.76 -21.55 28.04
CA ARG A 109 0.17 -22.66 28.29
C ARG A 109 1.48 -22.18 28.94
N PHE A 110 1.93 -20.97 28.61
CA PHE A 110 3.11 -20.33 29.23
C PHE A 110 2.83 -19.90 30.68
N LEU A 111 1.71 -19.20 30.92
CA LEU A 111 1.28 -18.82 32.27
C LEU A 111 0.89 -20.04 33.13
N GLY A 112 0.36 -21.10 32.51
CA GLY A 112 0.10 -22.37 33.18
C GLY A 112 1.36 -23.02 33.75
N ARG A 113 2.49 -22.98 33.03
CA ARG A 113 3.79 -23.46 33.53
C ARG A 113 4.36 -22.61 34.67
N LEU A 114 4.08 -21.31 34.67
CA LEU A 114 4.46 -20.42 35.78
C LEU A 114 3.60 -20.64 37.02
N ARG A 115 2.33 -21.02 36.84
CA ARG A 115 1.39 -21.26 37.94
C ARG A 115 1.53 -22.66 38.57
N TYR A 116 1.95 -23.66 37.81
CA TYR A 116 2.19 -25.03 38.30
C TYR A 116 3.61 -25.48 37.95
N PRO A 117 4.58 -25.34 38.86
CA PRO A 117 5.90 -25.91 38.68
C PRO A 117 5.82 -27.45 38.71
N PRO A 118 6.49 -28.16 37.79
CA PRO A 118 6.59 -29.61 37.84
C PRO A 118 7.34 -30.03 39.12
N ARG A 119 6.76 -30.97 39.87
CA ARG A 119 7.41 -31.60 41.03
C ARG A 119 8.53 -32.53 40.58
#